data_AF-A0A660UG79-F1
#
_entry.id   AF-A0A660UG79-F1
#
_cell.length_a   1.000
_cell.length_b   1.000
_cell.length_c   1.000
_cell.angle_alpha   90.00
_cell.angle_beta   90.00
_cell.angle_gamma   90.00
#
_symmetry.space_group_name_H-M   'P 1'
#
loop_
_entity.id
_entity.type
_entity.pdbx_description
1 polymer ?
#
loop_
_entity_poly.entity_id
_entity_poly.type
_entity_poly.pdbx_seq_one_letter_code
_entity_poly.pdbx_strand_id
1 'polypeptide(L)'
;GVIGCEFACMMHEYGVEVTIVELLDGLLPEMESKLGEALEGVFAKRGINIYTGVKVEDLQIKGGVAEAMLSGNQLLCADKVLVATGRRPNTQDIGIESIGLETDRGFIRVNDKMETAVKNYYCIGDANGRCLLAHAASAQGEVAVENALGHSAEQMRPVPNAVYTFPEIASVGLTTKQAQQQGIPIRVGEFPIGYLGKAMAVGEDFGFVRVIRHFEDERLLGVHVIGHNATEIIESATAMLTLKASAKDLAEMIFAHPTLSEAVKEAAQDAFGSALHLPPRKITRVAVDTEEVK
;
A
#
# COMPACT_ATOMS: atom_id res chain seq x y z
N GLY A 1 4.68 9.60 -3.38
CA GLY A 1 3.38 8.93 -3.03
C GLY A 1 2.61 8.40 -4.24
N VAL A 2 1.44 7.76 -4.02
CA VAL A 2 0.62 7.03 -5.04
C VAL A 2 0.37 7.84 -6.31
N ILE A 3 -0.31 8.99 -6.19
CA ILE A 3 -0.70 9.84 -7.33
C ILE A 3 0.53 10.24 -8.16
N GLY A 4 1.62 10.63 -7.49
CA GLY A 4 2.86 11.00 -8.19
C GLY A 4 3.46 9.85 -8.99
N CYS A 5 3.40 8.62 -8.46
CA CYS A 5 3.92 7.43 -9.16
C CYS A 5 3.08 7.06 -10.37
N GLU A 6 1.76 7.12 -10.27
CA GLU A 6 0.84 6.87 -11.39
C GLU A 6 1.05 7.89 -12.52
N PHE A 7 1.12 9.19 -12.18
CA PHE A 7 1.42 10.23 -13.16
C PHE A 7 2.81 10.09 -13.76
N ALA A 8 3.82 9.75 -12.96
CA ALA A 8 5.17 9.50 -13.47
C ALA A 8 5.18 8.36 -14.50
N CYS A 9 4.49 7.27 -14.17
CA CYS A 9 4.36 6.12 -15.06
C CYS A 9 3.62 6.50 -16.36
N MET A 10 2.50 7.21 -16.27
CA MET A 10 1.71 7.64 -17.43
C MET A 10 2.48 8.63 -18.32
N MET A 11 3.11 9.65 -17.73
CA MET A 11 3.82 10.68 -18.50
C MET A 11 5.07 10.11 -19.17
N HIS A 12 5.76 9.19 -18.51
CA HIS A 12 6.89 8.48 -19.11
C HIS A 12 6.47 7.68 -20.36
N GLU A 13 5.31 7.02 -20.33
CA GLU A 13 4.76 6.32 -21.52
C GLU A 13 4.43 7.28 -22.68
N TYR A 14 4.13 8.55 -22.39
CA TYR A 14 3.99 9.58 -23.41
C TYR A 14 5.34 10.15 -23.90
N GLY A 15 6.47 9.59 -23.45
CA GLY A 15 7.81 10.02 -23.85
C GLY A 15 8.32 11.26 -23.09
N VAL A 16 7.69 11.63 -21.98
CA VAL A 16 8.16 12.73 -21.13
C VAL A 16 9.34 12.25 -20.28
N GLU A 17 10.40 13.06 -20.19
CA GLU A 17 11.44 12.85 -19.19
C GLU A 17 10.89 13.17 -17.80
N VAL A 18 10.82 12.16 -16.94
CA VAL A 18 10.22 12.29 -15.61
C VAL A 18 11.29 12.20 -14.53
N THR A 19 11.24 13.16 -13.61
CA THR A 19 11.97 13.12 -12.35
C THR A 19 10.98 13.17 -11.19
N ILE A 20 11.14 12.26 -10.23
CA ILE A 20 10.39 12.23 -8.97
C ILE A 20 11.31 12.72 -7.85
N VAL A 21 10.81 13.65 -7.03
CA VAL A 21 11.47 14.07 -5.79
C VAL A 21 10.54 13.74 -4.63
N GLU A 22 11.04 12.97 -3.66
CA GLU A 22 10.33 12.50 -2.48
C GLU A 22 11.14 12.86 -1.23
N LEU A 23 10.44 13.44 -0.24
CA LEU A 23 11.08 13.89 0.99
C LEU A 23 11.47 12.70 1.88
N LEU A 24 10.66 11.65 1.85
CA LEU A 24 10.88 10.43 2.63
C LEU A 24 11.86 9.49 1.92
N ASP A 25 12.36 8.50 2.67
CA ASP A 25 13.47 7.64 2.23
C ASP A 25 13.15 6.72 1.03
N GLY A 26 11.89 6.61 0.64
CA GLY A 26 11.47 5.77 -0.49
C GLY A 26 10.10 6.12 -1.05
N LEU A 27 9.79 5.59 -2.23
CA LEU A 27 8.48 5.66 -2.85
C LEU A 27 7.45 4.85 -2.06
N LEU A 28 6.19 5.29 -2.15
CA LEU A 28 5.05 4.66 -1.46
C LEU A 28 5.29 4.38 0.05
N PRO A 29 5.74 5.39 0.84
CA PRO A 29 6.29 5.18 2.18
C PRO A 29 5.28 4.67 3.23
N GLU A 30 3.98 4.75 2.93
CA GLU A 30 2.89 4.22 3.76
C GLU A 30 2.59 2.73 3.50
N MET A 31 3.10 2.17 2.40
CA MET A 31 2.93 0.76 2.04
C MET A 31 4.07 -0.10 2.61
N GLU A 32 4.02 -1.42 2.38
CA GLU A 32 5.13 -2.31 2.71
C GLU A 32 6.40 -1.88 1.94
N SER A 33 7.52 -1.67 2.63
CA SER A 33 8.72 -1.03 2.06
C SER A 33 9.24 -1.72 0.79
N LYS A 34 9.19 -3.05 0.78
CA LYS A 34 9.56 -3.87 -0.38
C LYS A 34 8.80 -3.51 -1.66
N LEU A 35 7.54 -3.03 -1.57
CA LEU A 35 6.78 -2.59 -2.74
C LEU A 35 7.37 -1.30 -3.33
N GLY A 36 7.72 -0.34 -2.48
CA GLY A 36 8.39 0.90 -2.88
C GLY A 36 9.76 0.65 -3.49
N GLU A 37 10.59 -0.16 -2.83
CA GLU A 37 11.93 -0.56 -3.30
C GLU A 37 11.86 -1.24 -4.69
N ALA A 38 10.88 -2.13 -4.88
CA ALA A 38 10.68 -2.81 -6.15
C ALA A 38 10.24 -1.85 -7.26
N LEU A 39 9.32 -0.92 -6.95
CA LEU A 39 8.86 0.09 -7.90
C LEU A 39 9.98 1.04 -8.31
N GLU A 40 10.82 1.48 -7.36
CA GLU A 40 12.00 2.30 -7.63
C GLU A 40 12.94 1.61 -8.62
N GLY A 41 13.21 0.31 -8.42
CA GLY A 41 14.00 -0.49 -9.34
C GLY A 41 13.40 -0.59 -10.75
N VAL A 42 12.07 -0.67 -10.86
CA VAL A 42 11.37 -0.67 -12.16
C VAL A 42 11.48 0.69 -12.83
N PHE A 43 11.18 1.77 -12.10
CA PHE A 43 11.19 3.14 -12.61
C PHE A 43 12.60 3.55 -13.06
N ALA A 44 13.63 3.22 -12.28
CA ALA A 44 15.02 3.48 -12.65
C ALA A 44 15.41 2.76 -13.95
N LYS A 45 15.02 1.48 -14.12
CA LYS A 45 15.26 0.73 -15.37
C LYS A 45 14.53 1.32 -16.59
N ARG A 46 13.40 1.98 -16.36
CA ARG A 46 12.63 2.69 -17.39
C ARG A 46 13.20 4.09 -17.69
N GLY A 47 14.17 4.57 -16.92
CA GLY A 47 14.77 5.89 -17.10
C GLY A 47 13.99 7.03 -16.43
N ILE A 48 13.17 6.71 -15.43
CA ILE A 48 12.57 7.71 -14.54
C ILE A 48 13.60 8.00 -13.44
N ASN A 49 14.00 9.27 -13.31
CA ASN A 49 14.93 9.71 -12.27
C ASN A 49 14.21 9.82 -10.93
N ILE A 50 14.81 9.32 -9.86
CA ILE A 50 14.20 9.31 -8.52
C ILE A 50 15.19 9.88 -7.51
N TYR A 51 14.73 10.87 -6.73
CA TYR A 51 15.45 11.45 -5.60
C TYR A 51 14.59 11.25 -4.34
N THR A 52 15.00 10.36 -3.45
CA THR A 52 14.36 10.10 -2.15
C THR A 52 15.20 10.66 -1.01
N GLY A 53 14.58 10.97 0.13
CA GLY A 53 15.26 11.65 1.24
C GLY A 53 15.68 13.09 0.90
N VAL A 54 15.08 13.69 -0.14
CA VAL A 54 15.47 14.99 -0.67
C VAL A 54 14.33 15.99 -0.56
N LYS A 55 14.64 17.16 0.01
CA LYS A 55 13.67 18.24 0.14
C LYS A 55 13.76 19.19 -1.05
N VAL A 56 12.62 19.59 -1.61
CA VAL A 56 12.54 20.79 -2.46
C VAL A 56 12.50 22.02 -1.54
N GLU A 57 13.53 22.85 -1.59
CA GLU A 57 13.68 24.03 -0.75
C GLU A 57 13.05 25.29 -1.35
N ASP A 58 13.14 25.43 -2.68
CA ASP A 58 12.57 26.53 -3.44
C ASP A 58 12.07 26.04 -4.80
N LEU A 59 10.99 26.65 -5.29
CA LEU A 59 10.42 26.38 -6.61
C LEU A 59 9.95 27.69 -7.25
N GLN A 60 10.55 28.05 -8.38
CA GLN A 60 10.25 29.27 -9.10
C GLN A 60 10.08 29.01 -10.60
N ILE A 61 9.29 29.85 -11.26
CA ILE A 61 9.11 29.81 -12.72
C ILE A 61 9.82 31.02 -13.31
N LYS A 62 10.86 30.77 -14.12
CA LYS A 62 11.62 31.81 -14.83
C LYS A 62 11.65 31.52 -16.33
N GLY A 63 11.28 32.50 -17.14
CA GLY A 63 11.33 32.36 -18.61
C GLY A 63 10.51 31.18 -19.15
N GLY A 64 9.49 30.72 -18.43
CA GLY A 64 8.68 29.55 -18.80
C GLY A 64 9.20 28.20 -18.31
N VAL A 65 10.36 28.16 -17.65
CA VAL A 65 10.96 26.95 -17.07
C VAL A 65 10.76 26.96 -15.56
N ALA A 66 10.42 25.81 -14.99
CA ALA A 66 10.38 25.60 -13.55
C ALA A 66 11.79 25.22 -13.04
N GLU A 67 12.30 26.00 -12.10
CA GLU A 67 13.57 25.79 -11.40
C GLU A 67 13.28 25.32 -9.97
N ALA A 68 13.62 24.08 -9.64
CA ALA A 68 13.47 23.50 -8.31
C ALA A 68 14.85 23.37 -7.64
N MET A 69 15.06 24.11 -6.55
CA MET A 69 16.24 23.96 -5.71
C MET A 69 16.01 22.84 -4.71
N LEU A 70 16.88 21.84 -4.72
CA LEU A 70 16.85 20.72 -3.78
C LEU A 70 17.84 20.96 -2.64
N SER A 71 17.57 20.33 -1.49
CA SER A 71 18.52 20.24 -0.39
C SER A 71 19.87 19.69 -0.88
N GLY A 72 20.97 20.36 -0.51
CA GLY A 72 22.30 20.04 -1.03
C GLY A 72 22.74 20.90 -2.23
N ASN A 73 22.03 22.00 -2.52
CA ASN A 73 22.31 22.95 -3.60
C ASN A 73 22.26 22.33 -5.01
N GLN A 74 21.45 21.30 -5.22
CA GLN A 74 21.20 20.75 -6.54
C GLN A 74 20.01 21.46 -7.18
N LEU A 75 20.20 21.98 -8.40
CA LEU A 75 19.14 22.61 -9.18
C LEU A 75 18.59 21.63 -10.22
N LEU A 76 17.27 21.44 -10.24
CA LEU A 76 16.56 20.74 -11.30
C LEU A 76 15.74 21.74 -12.13
N CYS A 77 15.72 21.53 -13.44
CA CYS A 77 14.91 22.32 -14.37
C CYS A 77 13.89 21.42 -15.07
N ALA A 78 12.66 21.89 -15.22
CA ALA A 78 11.60 21.17 -15.93
C ALA A 78 10.63 22.13 -16.64
N ASP A 79 9.99 21.67 -17.71
CA ASP A 79 8.95 22.45 -18.41
C ASP A 79 7.66 22.55 -17.58
N LYS A 80 7.38 21.54 -16.76
CA LYS A 80 6.19 21.41 -15.91
C LYS A 80 6.55 20.75 -14.59
N VAL A 81 5.80 21.10 -13.54
CA VAL A 81 5.90 20.47 -12.22
C VAL A 81 4.52 20.02 -11.78
N LEU A 82 4.41 18.75 -11.39
CA LEU A 82 3.25 18.21 -10.70
C LEU A 82 3.53 18.19 -9.19
N VAL A 83 2.73 18.92 -8.42
CA VAL A 83 2.81 18.89 -6.95
C VAL A 83 1.83 17.83 -6.42
N ALA A 84 2.35 16.64 -6.10
CA ALA A 84 1.57 15.51 -5.59
C ALA A 84 1.97 15.13 -4.15
N THR A 85 2.06 16.13 -3.26
CA THR A 85 2.58 15.99 -1.88
C THR A 85 1.53 15.61 -0.83
N GLY A 86 0.28 15.36 -1.25
CA GLY A 86 -0.79 14.92 -0.37
C GLY A 86 -2.13 15.56 -0.69
N ARG A 87 -3.12 15.28 0.15
CA ARG A 87 -4.50 15.79 0.05
C ARG A 87 -4.91 16.41 1.39
N ARG A 88 -5.85 17.34 1.35
CA ARG A 88 -6.46 17.95 2.53
C ARG A 88 -7.98 17.92 2.40
N PRO A 89 -8.73 17.81 3.50
CA PRO A 89 -10.19 17.78 3.46
C PRO A 89 -10.76 19.18 3.18
N ASN A 90 -11.88 19.24 2.45
CA ASN A 90 -12.60 20.48 2.15
C ASN A 90 -13.69 20.75 3.21
N THR A 91 -13.27 20.99 4.44
CA THR A 91 -14.15 21.15 5.62
C THR A 91 -14.18 22.57 6.18
N GLN A 92 -13.50 23.50 5.51
CA GLN A 92 -13.52 24.93 5.83
C GLN A 92 -14.75 25.60 5.21
N ASP A 93 -15.32 26.59 5.90
CA ASP A 93 -16.42 27.45 5.43
C ASP A 93 -17.70 26.70 4.98
N ILE A 94 -17.93 25.49 5.52
CA ILE A 94 -19.14 24.69 5.27
C ILE A 94 -20.17 24.77 6.42
N GLY A 95 -19.93 25.62 7.42
CA GLY A 95 -20.88 25.91 8.51
C GLY A 95 -20.94 24.85 9.63
N ILE A 96 -19.95 23.97 9.73
CA ILE A 96 -19.88 22.93 10.79
C ILE A 96 -19.79 23.54 12.20
N GLU A 97 -19.28 24.76 12.33
CA GLU A 97 -19.20 25.50 13.58
C GLU A 97 -20.59 25.87 14.11
N SER A 98 -21.56 26.10 13.22
CA SER A 98 -22.94 26.46 13.59
C SER A 98 -23.69 25.35 14.32
N ILE A 99 -23.23 24.11 14.15
CA ILE A 99 -23.77 22.91 14.80
C ILE A 99 -22.85 22.38 15.91
N GLY A 100 -21.77 23.11 16.23
CA GLY A 100 -20.83 22.75 17.29
C GLY A 100 -19.86 21.61 16.94
N LEU A 101 -19.62 21.35 15.65
CA LEU A 101 -18.57 20.42 15.24
C LEU A 101 -17.21 21.10 15.15
N GLU A 102 -16.18 20.36 15.53
CA GLU A 102 -14.78 20.74 15.42
C GLU A 102 -14.03 19.80 14.47
N THR A 103 -12.88 20.26 13.98
CA THR A 103 -11.99 19.44 13.15
C THR A 103 -10.65 19.21 13.85
N ASP A 104 -10.04 18.06 13.57
CA ASP A 104 -8.65 17.77 13.94
C ASP A 104 -7.82 17.74 12.65
N ARG A 105 -6.93 18.72 12.50
CA ARG A 105 -6.13 18.94 11.28
C ARG A 105 -7.01 19.05 10.02
N GLY A 106 -8.19 19.64 10.17
CA GLY A 106 -9.20 19.77 9.12
C GLY A 106 -10.12 18.56 8.95
N PHE A 107 -9.87 17.42 9.58
CA PHE A 107 -10.74 16.25 9.43
C PHE A 107 -11.87 16.25 10.47
N ILE A 108 -13.09 15.89 10.05
CA ILE A 108 -14.24 15.70 10.96
C ILE A 108 -14.17 14.28 11.53
N ARG A 109 -14.01 14.16 12.85
CA ARG A 109 -13.89 12.85 13.50
C ARG A 109 -15.23 12.12 13.56
N VAL A 110 -15.18 10.81 13.30
CA VAL A 110 -16.34 9.92 13.35
C VAL A 110 -16.03 8.59 14.04
N ASN A 111 -17.05 7.96 14.62
CA ASN A 111 -16.96 6.59 15.13
C ASN A 111 -17.09 5.55 13.99
N ASP A 112 -17.18 4.26 14.29
CA ASP A 112 -17.32 3.18 13.27
C ASP A 112 -18.68 3.14 12.56
N LYS A 113 -19.67 3.89 13.07
CA LYS A 113 -20.99 4.09 12.47
C LYS A 113 -21.06 5.32 11.56
N MET A 114 -19.91 5.97 11.32
CA MET A 114 -19.77 7.26 10.61
C MET A 114 -20.47 8.45 11.30
N GLU A 115 -20.85 8.30 12.57
CA GLU A 115 -21.47 9.37 13.34
C GLU A 115 -20.40 10.36 13.83
N THR A 116 -20.71 11.65 13.72
CA THR A 116 -19.89 12.71 14.32
C THR A 116 -20.19 12.85 15.82
N ALA A 117 -19.52 13.78 16.50
CA ALA A 117 -19.83 14.11 17.89
C ALA A 117 -21.24 14.73 18.07
N VAL A 118 -21.85 15.23 17.00
CA VAL A 118 -23.19 15.83 17.02
C VAL A 118 -24.21 14.81 16.53
N LYS A 119 -25.23 14.58 17.35
CA LYS A 119 -26.29 13.59 17.07
C LYS A 119 -26.97 13.89 15.72
N ASN A 120 -27.22 12.84 14.94
CA ASN A 120 -27.83 12.86 13.60
C ASN A 120 -26.96 13.53 12.51
N TYR A 121 -25.69 13.84 12.78
CA TYR A 121 -24.73 14.30 11.77
C TYR A 121 -23.68 13.22 11.52
N TYR A 122 -23.40 12.96 10.24
CA TYR A 122 -22.50 11.93 9.77
C TYR A 122 -21.41 12.55 8.87
N CYS A 123 -20.24 11.92 8.79
CA CYS A 123 -19.18 12.34 7.87
C CYS A 123 -18.48 11.14 7.24
N ILE A 124 -18.35 11.16 5.92
CA ILE A 124 -17.79 10.06 5.12
C ILE A 124 -16.62 10.53 4.25
N GLY A 125 -15.89 9.58 3.70
CA GLY A 125 -14.80 9.78 2.75
C GLY A 125 -13.66 10.62 3.30
N ASP A 126 -12.95 11.28 2.37
CA ASP A 126 -11.75 12.07 2.66
C ASP A 126 -11.94 13.09 3.78
N ALA A 127 -13.16 13.61 3.99
CA ALA A 127 -13.46 14.60 5.02
C ALA A 127 -13.26 14.08 6.45
N ASN A 128 -13.38 12.77 6.69
CA ASN A 128 -13.16 12.19 8.03
C ASN A 128 -11.73 11.70 8.29
N GLY A 129 -10.93 11.58 7.22
CA GLY A 129 -9.52 11.21 7.30
C GLY A 129 -9.24 9.75 7.70
N ARG A 130 -10.24 8.87 7.73
CA ARG A 130 -10.06 7.44 8.06
C ARG A 130 -9.38 6.67 6.92
N CYS A 131 -9.78 6.93 5.69
CA CYS A 131 -9.22 6.34 4.48
C CYS A 131 -9.61 7.21 3.28
N LEU A 132 -8.61 7.76 2.59
CA LEU A 132 -8.81 8.69 1.47
C LEU A 132 -8.87 7.92 0.15
N LEU A 133 -9.78 6.95 0.07
CA LEU A 133 -9.99 6.09 -1.10
C LEU A 133 -11.47 6.07 -1.49
N ALA A 134 -11.73 6.01 -2.79
CA ALA A 134 -13.10 6.11 -3.32
C ALA A 134 -14.00 4.96 -2.82
N HIS A 135 -13.54 3.72 -2.88
CA HIS A 135 -14.28 2.55 -2.39
C HIS A 135 -14.51 2.59 -0.87
N ALA A 136 -13.58 3.17 -0.11
CA ALA A 136 -13.79 3.42 1.31
C ALA A 136 -14.90 4.47 1.53
N ALA A 137 -14.88 5.57 0.78
CA ALA A 137 -15.90 6.62 0.88
C ALA A 137 -17.29 6.09 0.53
N SER A 138 -17.42 5.27 -0.53
CA SER A 138 -18.68 4.62 -0.90
C SER A 138 -19.23 3.74 0.21
N ALA A 139 -18.40 2.83 0.76
CA ALA A 139 -18.81 1.94 1.86
C ALA A 139 -19.16 2.72 3.14
N GLN A 140 -18.45 3.82 3.43
CA GLN A 140 -18.80 4.71 4.53
C GLN A 140 -20.14 5.42 4.30
N GLY A 141 -20.46 5.78 3.06
CA GLY A 141 -21.77 6.32 2.68
C GLY A 141 -22.91 5.38 3.01
N GLU A 142 -22.79 4.11 2.65
CA GLU A 142 -23.76 3.07 2.98
C GLU A 142 -23.95 2.95 4.50
N VAL A 143 -22.85 2.86 5.26
CA VAL A 143 -22.91 2.79 6.73
C VAL A 143 -23.58 4.02 7.34
N ALA A 144 -23.26 5.23 6.86
CA ALA A 144 -23.88 6.45 7.36
C ALA A 144 -25.40 6.47 7.12
N VAL A 145 -25.85 6.07 5.93
CA VAL A 145 -27.27 6.02 5.58
C VAL A 145 -28.01 4.97 6.41
N GLU A 146 -27.46 3.77 6.56
CA GLU A 146 -28.05 2.71 7.39
C GLU A 146 -28.28 3.19 8.83
N ASN A 147 -27.28 3.83 9.44
CA ASN A 147 -27.42 4.36 10.79
C ASN A 147 -28.36 5.57 10.87
N ALA A 148 -28.41 6.43 9.85
CA ALA A 148 -29.37 7.53 9.77
C ALA A 148 -30.83 7.03 9.69
N LEU A 149 -31.05 5.83 9.13
CA LEU A 149 -32.34 5.15 9.09
C LEU A 149 -32.67 4.36 10.37
N GLY A 150 -31.79 4.38 11.37
CA GLY A 150 -31.98 3.70 12.66
C GLY A 150 -31.51 2.25 12.68
N HIS A 151 -30.77 1.79 11.67
CA HIS A 151 -30.08 0.51 11.71
C HIS A 151 -28.78 0.62 12.54
N SER A 152 -28.06 -0.50 12.70
CA SER A 152 -26.78 -0.56 13.42
C SER A 152 -25.71 -1.15 12.51
N ALA A 153 -25.19 -0.33 11.60
CA ALA A 153 -24.13 -0.70 10.66
C ALA A 153 -22.77 -0.18 11.14
N GLU A 154 -21.71 -0.94 10.90
CA GLU A 154 -20.33 -0.52 11.16
C GLU A 154 -19.49 -0.66 9.89
N GLN A 155 -18.49 0.21 9.73
CA GLN A 155 -17.58 0.13 8.59
C GLN A 155 -16.79 -1.18 8.60
N MET A 156 -16.99 -1.98 7.54
CA MET A 156 -16.21 -3.19 7.31
C MET A 156 -14.73 -2.86 7.08
N ARG A 157 -13.85 -3.70 7.62
CA ARG A 157 -12.39 -3.59 7.53
C ARG A 157 -11.80 -4.98 7.25
N PRO A 158 -10.60 -5.06 6.65
CA PRO A 158 -9.76 -3.96 6.16
C PRO A 158 -10.23 -3.38 4.80
N VAL A 159 -9.69 -2.22 4.44
CA VAL A 159 -9.86 -1.62 3.10
C VAL A 159 -8.61 -1.92 2.28
N PRO A 160 -8.73 -2.47 1.05
CA PRO A 160 -7.57 -2.68 0.19
C PRO A 160 -7.06 -1.37 -0.42
N ASN A 161 -5.76 -1.32 -0.71
CA ASN A 161 -5.10 -0.25 -1.44
C ASN A 161 -4.74 -0.76 -2.84
N ALA A 162 -4.81 0.14 -3.81
CA ALA A 162 -4.40 -0.09 -5.19
C ALA A 162 -3.59 1.11 -5.68
N VAL A 163 -2.54 0.82 -6.47
CA VAL A 163 -1.71 1.80 -7.17
C VAL A 163 -1.56 1.30 -8.60
N TYR A 164 -2.02 2.12 -9.54
CA TYR A 164 -2.16 1.76 -10.96
C TYR A 164 -0.93 2.17 -11.76
N THR A 165 0.25 1.75 -11.29
CA THR A 165 1.51 1.84 -12.03
C THR A 165 1.69 0.63 -12.95
N PHE A 166 2.79 0.62 -13.72
CA PHE A 166 3.25 -0.56 -14.46
C PHE A 166 4.61 -1.03 -13.91
N PRO A 167 4.66 -2.12 -13.13
CA PRO A 167 3.55 -3.03 -12.74
C PRO A 167 2.60 -2.42 -11.71
N GLU A 168 1.42 -3.02 -11.55
CA GLU A 168 0.44 -2.66 -10.52
C GLU A 168 0.95 -3.02 -9.12
N ILE A 169 0.46 -2.31 -8.11
CA ILE A 169 0.69 -2.62 -6.71
C ILE A 169 -0.66 -2.65 -5.98
N ALA A 170 -0.84 -3.65 -5.13
CA ALA A 170 -2.00 -3.74 -4.27
C ALA A 170 -1.61 -4.25 -2.87
N SER A 171 -2.34 -3.83 -1.85
CA SER A 171 -2.12 -4.31 -0.49
C SER A 171 -3.38 -4.28 0.36
N VAL A 172 -3.42 -5.13 1.38
CA VAL A 172 -4.49 -5.12 2.37
C VAL A 172 -3.94 -5.57 3.72
N GLY A 173 -4.42 -4.97 4.80
CA GLY A 173 -3.99 -5.29 6.16
C GLY A 173 -2.70 -4.57 6.59
N LEU A 174 -1.99 -5.15 7.56
CA LEU A 174 -0.82 -4.57 8.19
C LEU A 174 0.43 -4.69 7.30
N THR A 175 1.30 -3.69 7.35
CA THR A 175 2.70 -3.80 6.89
C THR A 175 3.58 -4.40 7.98
N THR A 176 4.79 -4.86 7.63
CA THR A 176 5.78 -5.34 8.60
C THR A 176 6.15 -4.25 9.62
N LYS A 177 6.34 -3.01 9.15
CA LYS A 177 6.62 -1.84 9.99
C LYS A 177 5.49 -1.56 10.99
N GLN A 178 4.23 -1.61 10.54
CA GLN A 178 3.07 -1.41 11.41
C GLN A 178 2.96 -2.52 12.47
N ALA A 179 3.17 -3.78 12.08
CA ALA A 179 3.14 -4.90 13.02
C ALA A 179 4.25 -4.78 14.09
N GLN A 180 5.46 -4.39 13.69
CA GLN A 180 6.58 -4.13 14.60
C GLN A 180 6.27 -2.98 15.58
N GLN A 181 5.73 -1.87 15.08
CA GLN A 181 5.32 -0.73 15.93
C GLN A 181 4.24 -1.11 16.95
N GLN A 182 3.38 -2.08 16.62
CA GLN A 182 2.35 -2.61 17.51
C GLN A 182 2.85 -3.74 18.43
N GLY A 183 4.13 -4.13 18.33
CA GLY A 183 4.70 -5.24 19.11
C GLY A 183 4.13 -6.61 18.74
N ILE A 184 3.55 -6.76 17.54
CA ILE A 184 2.95 -8.01 17.07
C ILE A 184 4.05 -8.92 16.52
N PRO A 185 4.25 -10.14 17.05
CA PRO A 185 5.22 -11.07 16.51
C PRO A 185 4.72 -11.62 15.18
N ILE A 186 5.52 -11.46 14.12
CA ILE A 186 5.14 -11.86 12.76
C ILE A 186 6.04 -12.92 12.14
N ARG A 187 5.49 -13.59 11.13
CA ARG A 187 6.23 -14.31 10.09
C ARG A 187 5.79 -13.79 8.74
N VAL A 188 6.74 -13.71 7.82
CA VAL A 188 6.51 -13.25 6.45
C VAL A 188 6.88 -14.37 5.51
N GLY A 189 5.99 -14.67 4.58
CA GLY A 189 6.29 -15.47 3.39
C GLY A 189 6.28 -14.60 2.15
N GLU A 190 7.11 -14.94 1.18
CA GLU A 190 7.21 -14.22 -0.09
C GLU A 190 7.34 -15.18 -1.26
N PHE A 191 6.60 -14.93 -2.33
CA PHE A 191 6.69 -15.69 -3.55
C PHE A 191 6.86 -14.78 -4.77
N PRO A 192 7.99 -14.86 -5.50
CA PRO A 192 8.16 -14.13 -6.74
C PRO A 192 7.25 -14.69 -7.84
N ILE A 193 6.48 -13.84 -8.51
CA ILE A 193 5.48 -14.30 -9.49
C ILE A 193 6.11 -14.93 -10.73
N GLY A 194 7.37 -14.61 -11.02
CA GLY A 194 8.13 -15.18 -12.13
C GLY A 194 8.36 -16.70 -12.05
N TYR A 195 8.08 -17.34 -10.90
CA TYR A 195 8.05 -18.81 -10.79
C TYR A 195 6.74 -19.43 -11.32
N LEU A 196 5.72 -18.61 -11.59
CA LEU A 196 4.45 -19.10 -12.15
C LEU A 196 4.53 -19.19 -13.66
N GLY A 197 4.13 -20.35 -14.20
CA GLY A 197 3.99 -20.52 -15.64
C GLY A 197 3.01 -19.51 -16.27
N LYS A 198 1.98 -19.06 -15.53
CA LYS A 198 1.06 -18.02 -16.02
C LYS A 198 1.76 -16.69 -16.24
N ALA A 199 2.64 -16.25 -15.34
CA ALA A 199 3.38 -14.99 -15.43
C ALA A 199 4.29 -15.00 -16.67
N MET A 200 5.01 -16.12 -16.88
CA MET A 200 5.82 -16.34 -18.07
C MET A 200 4.99 -16.32 -19.35
N ALA A 201 3.82 -16.98 -19.35
CA ALA A 201 2.96 -17.10 -20.53
C ALA A 201 2.38 -15.77 -21.00
N VAL A 202 2.21 -14.80 -20.09
CA VAL A 202 1.72 -13.44 -20.44
C VAL A 202 2.86 -12.43 -20.62
N GLY A 203 4.12 -12.83 -20.40
CA GLY A 203 5.29 -11.96 -20.54
C GLY A 203 5.46 -10.97 -19.39
N GLU A 204 4.86 -11.22 -18.23
CA GLU A 204 4.84 -10.31 -17.07
C GLU A 204 5.32 -11.06 -15.81
N ASP A 205 6.61 -11.40 -15.79
CA ASP A 205 7.24 -12.23 -14.77
C ASP A 205 7.89 -11.44 -13.61
N PHE A 206 7.86 -10.11 -13.68
CA PHE A 206 8.34 -9.25 -12.61
C PHE A 206 7.28 -9.06 -11.53
N GLY A 207 7.66 -9.32 -10.29
CA GLY A 207 6.83 -9.03 -9.12
C GLY A 207 6.89 -10.11 -8.06
N PHE A 208 6.14 -9.90 -6.99
CA PHE A 208 6.00 -10.86 -5.90
C PHE A 208 4.70 -10.64 -5.12
N VAL A 209 4.31 -11.68 -4.37
CA VAL A 209 3.33 -11.60 -3.29
C VAL A 209 4.03 -11.80 -1.95
N ARG A 210 3.70 -10.99 -0.96
CA ARG A 210 4.10 -11.14 0.45
C ARG A 210 2.88 -11.38 1.31
N VAL A 211 2.95 -12.40 2.17
CA VAL A 211 1.93 -12.71 3.18
C VAL A 211 2.53 -12.51 4.56
N ILE A 212 1.86 -11.73 5.39
CA ILE A 212 2.23 -11.46 6.78
C ILE A 212 1.22 -12.16 7.67
N ARG A 213 1.72 -13.00 8.57
CA ARG A 213 0.92 -13.70 9.56
C ARG A 213 1.45 -13.47 10.97
N HIS A 214 0.57 -13.62 11.94
CA HIS A 214 0.99 -13.70 13.33
C HIS A 214 1.83 -14.96 13.56
N PHE A 215 2.88 -14.85 14.37
CA PHE A 215 3.82 -15.94 14.59
C PHE A 215 3.19 -17.14 15.29
N GLU A 216 2.43 -16.87 16.36
CA GLU A 216 1.88 -17.89 17.26
C GLU A 216 0.50 -18.41 16.81
N ASP A 217 -0.52 -17.55 16.76
CA ASP A 217 -1.91 -17.93 16.41
C ASP A 217 -2.20 -18.06 14.90
N GLU A 218 -1.19 -17.87 14.04
CA GLU A 218 -1.27 -18.02 12.58
C GLU A 218 -2.26 -17.11 11.85
N ARG A 219 -2.87 -16.14 12.54
CA ARG A 219 -3.84 -15.21 11.96
C ARG A 219 -3.22 -14.45 10.78
N LEU A 220 -3.98 -14.31 9.70
CA LEU A 220 -3.59 -13.47 8.56
C LEU A 220 -3.60 -12.00 8.99
N LEU A 221 -2.50 -11.28 8.76
CA LEU A 221 -2.36 -9.88 9.18
C LEU A 221 -2.30 -8.92 8.01
N GLY A 222 -1.71 -9.33 6.88
CA GLY A 222 -1.65 -8.52 5.68
C GLY A 222 -1.13 -9.27 4.48
N VAL A 223 -1.48 -8.80 3.28
CA VAL A 223 -1.02 -9.31 2.00
C VAL A 223 -0.63 -8.12 1.12
N HIS A 224 0.51 -8.24 0.45
CA HIS A 224 1.11 -7.15 -0.35
C HIS A 224 1.57 -7.73 -1.68
N VAL A 225 1.20 -7.09 -2.79
CA VAL A 225 1.42 -7.59 -4.14
C VAL A 225 1.99 -6.49 -5.01
N ILE A 226 3.02 -6.81 -5.78
CA ILE A 226 3.46 -6.01 -6.93
C ILE A 226 3.57 -6.96 -8.12
N GLY A 227 3.01 -6.58 -9.27
CA GLY A 227 3.02 -7.41 -10.47
C GLY A 227 1.81 -7.20 -11.37
N HIS A 228 1.70 -8.02 -12.41
CA HIS A 228 0.55 -8.00 -13.32
C HIS A 228 -0.75 -8.34 -12.58
N ASN A 229 -1.79 -7.56 -12.80
CA ASN A 229 -3.11 -7.69 -12.18
C ASN A 229 -3.07 -7.78 -10.64
N ALA A 230 -2.13 -7.09 -9.99
CA ALA A 230 -2.03 -7.07 -8.53
C ALA A 230 -3.36 -6.62 -7.89
N THR A 231 -4.06 -5.68 -8.52
CA THR A 231 -5.34 -5.13 -8.05
C THR A 231 -6.50 -6.12 -8.11
N GLU A 232 -6.43 -7.14 -8.98
CA GLU A 232 -7.41 -8.23 -9.03
C GLU A 232 -7.04 -9.38 -8.06
N ILE A 233 -5.74 -9.66 -7.92
CA ILE A 233 -5.23 -10.73 -7.06
C ILE A 233 -5.53 -10.46 -5.58
N ILE A 234 -5.45 -9.18 -5.16
CA ILE A 234 -5.57 -8.77 -3.76
C ILE A 234 -6.94 -9.09 -3.14
N GLU A 235 -8.00 -9.15 -3.95
CA GLU A 235 -9.37 -9.28 -3.44
C GLU A 235 -9.62 -10.58 -2.70
N SER A 236 -8.95 -11.66 -3.11
CA SER A 236 -8.97 -12.92 -2.36
C SER A 236 -8.43 -12.75 -0.93
N ALA A 237 -7.35 -11.98 -0.75
CA ALA A 237 -6.81 -11.67 0.55
C ALA A 237 -7.70 -10.69 1.35
N THR A 238 -8.33 -9.74 0.68
CA THR A 238 -9.31 -8.81 1.30
C THR A 238 -10.46 -9.60 1.92
N ALA A 239 -11.04 -10.56 1.19
CA ALA A 239 -12.10 -11.42 1.69
C ALA A 239 -11.64 -12.24 2.90
N MET A 240 -10.45 -12.86 2.83
CA MET A 240 -9.92 -13.69 3.92
C MET A 240 -9.63 -12.89 5.19
N LEU A 241 -9.07 -11.69 5.08
CA LEU A 241 -8.86 -10.79 6.23
C LEU A 241 -10.17 -10.30 6.83
N THR A 242 -11.16 -10.00 5.99
CA THR A 242 -12.51 -9.57 6.42
C THR A 242 -13.18 -10.68 7.23
N LEU A 243 -13.03 -11.94 6.80
CA LEU A 243 -13.52 -13.12 7.50
C LEU A 243 -12.64 -13.55 8.69
N LYS A 244 -11.57 -12.81 8.99
CA LYS A 244 -10.59 -13.09 10.05
C LYS A 244 -9.98 -14.50 9.93
N ALA A 245 -9.75 -14.94 8.70
CA ALA A 245 -9.15 -16.24 8.41
C ALA A 245 -7.68 -16.31 8.88
N SER A 246 -7.18 -17.53 9.05
CA SER A 246 -5.77 -17.79 9.28
C SER A 246 -4.99 -17.73 7.97
N ALA A 247 -3.67 -17.53 8.06
CA ALA A 247 -2.80 -17.68 6.89
C ALA A 247 -2.74 -19.13 6.39
N LYS A 248 -3.08 -20.10 7.26
CA LYS A 248 -3.17 -21.51 6.91
C LYS A 248 -4.37 -21.78 5.98
N ASP A 249 -5.51 -21.15 6.23
CA ASP A 249 -6.68 -21.25 5.34
C ASP A 249 -6.31 -20.81 3.91
N LEU A 250 -5.52 -19.73 3.80
CA LEU A 250 -5.01 -19.24 2.51
C LEU A 250 -4.02 -20.21 1.85
N ALA A 251 -3.17 -20.87 2.63
CA ALA A 251 -2.19 -21.85 2.16
C ALA A 251 -2.81 -23.19 1.73
N GLU A 252 -3.94 -23.58 2.35
CA GLU A 252 -4.64 -24.84 2.07
C GLU A 252 -5.70 -24.69 0.97
N MET A 253 -6.23 -23.48 0.75
CA MET A 253 -7.20 -23.20 -0.32
C MET A 253 -6.70 -23.69 -1.69
N ILE A 254 -7.60 -24.24 -2.49
CA ILE A 254 -7.32 -24.68 -3.85
C ILE A 254 -7.48 -23.47 -4.79
N PHE A 255 -6.36 -22.99 -5.32
CA PHE A 255 -6.35 -21.98 -6.38
C PHE A 255 -6.40 -22.66 -7.74
N ALA A 256 -7.05 -22.00 -8.71
CA ALA A 256 -7.08 -22.48 -10.09
C ALA A 256 -5.67 -22.40 -10.71
N HIS A 257 -5.33 -23.38 -11.54
CA HIS A 257 -4.06 -23.45 -12.26
C HIS A 257 -4.27 -23.47 -13.78
N PRO A 258 -3.48 -22.75 -14.58
CA PRO A 258 -2.47 -21.77 -14.17
C PRO A 258 -3.07 -20.36 -13.97
N THR A 259 -2.84 -19.74 -12.82
CA THR A 259 -3.25 -18.34 -12.52
C THR A 259 -2.17 -17.57 -11.75
N LEU A 260 -2.19 -16.24 -11.83
CA LEU A 260 -1.30 -15.40 -11.01
C LEU A 260 -1.67 -15.44 -9.51
N SER A 261 -2.94 -15.68 -9.22
CA SER A 261 -3.45 -15.78 -7.85
C SER A 261 -2.81 -16.92 -7.05
N GLU A 262 -2.25 -17.94 -7.72
CA GLU A 262 -1.46 -19.00 -7.06
C GLU A 262 -0.27 -18.45 -6.27
N ALA A 263 0.29 -17.28 -6.62
CA ALA A 263 1.36 -16.65 -5.84
C ALA A 263 0.91 -16.28 -4.41
N VAL A 264 -0.37 -16.00 -4.19
CA VAL A 264 -0.92 -15.75 -2.85
C VAL A 264 -0.83 -17.01 -2.00
N LYS A 265 -1.19 -18.17 -2.57
CA LYS A 265 -1.06 -19.46 -1.91
C LYS A 265 0.39 -19.80 -1.61
N GLU A 266 1.27 -19.68 -2.59
CA GLU A 266 2.68 -20.00 -2.40
C GLU A 266 3.36 -19.08 -1.39
N ALA A 267 3.03 -17.79 -1.37
CA ALA A 267 3.51 -16.85 -0.36
C ALA A 267 2.97 -17.20 1.04
N ALA A 268 1.71 -17.64 1.14
CA ALA A 268 1.16 -18.13 2.40
C ALA A 268 1.88 -19.40 2.88
N GLN A 269 2.15 -20.36 1.99
CA GLN A 269 2.93 -21.57 2.28
C GLN A 269 4.37 -21.24 2.66
N ASP A 270 5.01 -20.26 2.02
CA ASP A 270 6.35 -19.80 2.38
C ASP A 270 6.41 -19.22 3.80
N ALA A 271 5.32 -18.60 4.27
CA ALA A 271 5.19 -18.12 5.65
C ALA A 271 5.19 -19.27 6.68
N PHE A 272 4.96 -20.51 6.24
CA PHE A 272 5.12 -21.75 7.02
C PHE A 272 6.38 -22.55 6.62
N GLY A 273 7.12 -22.11 5.60
CA GLY A 273 8.27 -22.83 5.05
C GLY A 273 7.89 -24.07 4.23
N SER A 274 6.67 -24.11 3.68
CA SER A 274 6.13 -25.24 2.93
C SER A 274 5.81 -24.93 1.46
N ALA A 275 6.27 -23.79 0.94
CA ALA A 275 6.11 -23.43 -0.47
C ALA A 275 6.76 -24.49 -1.37
N LEU A 276 6.04 -24.88 -2.42
CA LEU A 276 6.42 -26.01 -3.28
C LEU A 276 7.28 -25.59 -4.46
N HIS A 277 7.03 -24.39 -4.99
CA HIS A 277 7.65 -23.91 -6.23
C HIS A 277 8.83 -22.94 -6.00
N LEU A 278 9.28 -22.81 -4.75
CA LEU A 278 10.50 -22.09 -4.41
C LEU A 278 11.72 -23.00 -4.42
N PRO A 279 12.92 -22.47 -4.75
CA PRO A 279 14.17 -23.20 -4.51
C PRO A 279 14.29 -23.62 -3.03
N PRO A 280 14.91 -24.78 -2.74
CA PRO A 280 15.12 -25.22 -1.36
C PRO A 280 15.86 -24.16 -0.55
N ARG A 281 15.34 -23.81 0.63
CA ARG A 281 16.02 -22.90 1.55
C ARG A 281 17.37 -23.52 1.94
N LYS A 282 18.46 -22.79 1.71
CA LYS A 282 19.80 -23.20 2.19
C LYS A 282 19.80 -23.16 3.71
N ILE A 283 19.83 -24.34 4.35
CA ILE A 283 20.04 -24.44 5.80
C ILE A 283 21.55 -24.37 6.05
N THR A 284 22.06 -23.17 6.31
CA THR A 284 23.43 -23.02 6.81
C THR A 284 23.44 -23.36 8.30
N ARG A 285 24.00 -24.51 8.67
CA ARG A 285 24.28 -24.81 10.09
C ARG A 285 25.44 -23.93 10.54
N VAL A 286 25.17 -22.98 11.43
CA VAL A 286 26.23 -22.28 12.16
C VAL A 286 26.56 -23.15 13.37
N ALA A 287 27.71 -23.81 13.35
CA ALA A 287 28.25 -24.43 14.56
C ALA A 287 28.66 -23.30 15.51
N VAL A 288 28.13 -23.31 16.73
CA VAL A 288 28.68 -22.48 17.80
C VAL A 288 29.86 -23.27 18.34
N ASP A 289 31.08 -22.79 18.09
CA ASP A 289 32.26 -23.32 18.78
C ASP A 289 32.10 -23.01 20.27
N THR A 290 31.71 -24.03 21.03
CA THR A 290 31.82 -24.03 22.49
C THR A 290 33.17 -24.60 22.87
N GLU A 291 34.25 -23.89 22.53
CA GLU A 291 35.53 -24.08 23.19
C GLU A 291 35.88 -22.79 23.95
N GLU A 292 36.36 -22.96 25.18
CA GLU A 292 36.71 -21.94 26.19
C GLU A 292 35.62 -21.44 27.15
N VAL A 293 35.03 -22.39 27.91
CA VAL A 293 34.87 -22.20 29.36
C VAL A 293 35.40 -23.44 30.08
N LYS A 294 36.72 -23.52 30.23
CA LYS A 294 37.45 -23.93 31.46
C LYS A 294 38.95 -24.01 31.21
#